data_AF-A0AAC8QD49-F1
#
_entry.id   AF-A0AAC8QD49-F1
#
_cell.length_a   1.000
_cell.length_b   1.000
_cell.length_c   1.000
_cell.angle_alpha   90.00
_cell.angle_beta   90.00
_cell.angle_gamma   90.00
#
_symmetry.space_group_name_H-M   'P 1'
#
loop_
_entity.id
_entity.type
_entity.pdbx_description
1 polymer ?
#
loop_
_entity_poly.entity_id
_entity_poly.type
_entity_poly.pdbx_seq_one_letter_code
_entity_poly.pdbx_strand_id
1 'polypeptide(L)'
;MYAIYASHTDKSLPGADYWLRFPPFPPEFQAHEAKLAGLIESTFGFTRLTNDILLTPVPDLVPRTANHELGRAQLIDCLFTWNRW
;
A
#
# COMPACT_ATOMS: atom_id res chain seq x y z
N MET A 1 -1.11 -9.29 8.67
CA MET A 1 -0.48 -8.26 7.82
C MET A 1 -1.51 -7.74 6.83
N TYR A 2 -1.56 -6.43 6.57
CA TYR A 2 -2.49 -5.86 5.58
C TYR A 2 -2.05 -6.24 4.16
N ALA A 3 -3.00 -6.41 3.24
CA ALA A 3 -2.73 -6.52 1.82
C ALA A 3 -2.94 -5.15 1.17
N ILE A 4 -1.91 -4.64 0.52
CA ILE A 4 -1.94 -3.35 -0.20
C ILE A 4 -1.77 -3.62 -1.69
N TYR A 5 -2.57 -2.93 -2.50
CA TYR A 5 -2.52 -3.01 -3.94
C TYR A 5 -2.34 -1.62 -4.52
N ALA A 6 -1.40 -1.42 -5.43
CA ALA A 6 -1.25 -0.17 -6.18
C ALA A 6 -1.92 -0.29 -7.54
N SER A 7 -2.66 0.73 -7.96
CA SER A 7 -3.29 0.78 -9.27
C SER A 7 -2.28 1.07 -10.38
N HIS A 8 -2.51 0.52 -11.57
CA HIS A 8 -1.79 0.91 -12.79
C HIS A 8 -2.39 2.15 -13.46
N THR A 9 -3.47 2.71 -12.93
CA THR A 9 -4.12 3.89 -13.51
C THR A 9 -3.21 5.12 -13.47
N ASP A 10 -3.20 5.85 -14.58
CA ASP A 10 -2.42 7.06 -14.74
C ASP A 10 -3.04 8.24 -13.96
N LYS A 11 -2.16 9.07 -13.37
CA LYS A 11 -2.49 10.23 -12.52
C LYS A 11 -3.25 11.34 -13.25
N SER A 12 -3.44 11.20 -14.56
CA SER A 12 -4.19 12.15 -15.39
C SER A 12 -5.70 12.08 -15.19
N LEU A 13 -6.22 11.02 -14.53
CA LEU A 13 -7.65 10.83 -14.29
C LEU A 13 -8.09 11.32 -12.90
N PRO A 14 -8.93 12.37 -12.80
CA PRO A 14 -9.45 12.82 -11.52
C PRO A 14 -10.42 11.79 -10.92
N GLY A 15 -10.19 11.42 -9.66
CA GLY A 15 -11.11 10.60 -8.86
C GLY A 15 -10.80 9.09 -8.80
N ALA A 16 -9.68 8.63 -9.34
CA ALA A 16 -9.26 7.23 -9.20
C ALA A 16 -8.60 6.98 -7.83
N ASP A 17 -9.03 5.93 -7.12
CA ASP A 17 -8.31 5.43 -5.95
C ASP A 17 -7.01 4.76 -6.41
N TYR A 18 -5.88 5.42 -6.13
CA TYR A 18 -4.55 5.00 -6.60
C TYR A 18 -4.03 3.72 -5.92
N TRP A 19 -4.67 3.29 -4.84
CA TRP A 19 -4.32 2.07 -4.11
C TRP A 19 -5.50 1.55 -3.29
N LEU A 20 -5.50 0.23 -3.03
CA LEU A 20 -6.48 -0.45 -2.18
C LEU A 20 -5.80 -1.05 -0.95
N ARG A 21 -6.54 -1.08 0.16
CA ARG A 21 -6.09 -1.65 1.43
C ARG A 21 -7.10 -2.64 1.97
N PHE A 22 -6.64 -3.85 2.24
CA PHE A 22 -7.45 -4.89 2.88
C PHE A 22 -6.82 -5.35 4.19
N PRO A 23 -7.62 -5.57 5.25
CA PRO A 23 -7.13 -6.19 6.47
C PRO A 23 -6.62 -7.62 6.19
N PRO A 24 -5.81 -8.20 7.10
CA PRO A 24 -5.47 -9.61 7.02
C PRO A 24 -6.72 -10.48 6.94
N PHE A 25 -6.64 -11.54 6.15
CA PHE A 25 -7.70 -12.54 6.07
C PHE A 25 -7.89 -13.25 7.41
N PRO A 26 -9.14 -13.58 7.79
CA PRO A 26 -9.38 -14.55 8.85
C PRO A 26 -8.66 -15.88 8.53
N PRO A 27 -8.17 -16.62 9.52
CA PRO A 27 -7.41 -17.85 9.31
C PRO A 27 -8.09 -18.86 8.37
N GLU A 28 -9.40 -19.01 8.49
CA GLU A 28 -10.25 -19.88 7.68
C GLU A 28 -10.25 -19.53 6.18
N PHE A 29 -9.91 -18.29 5.81
CA PHE A 29 -9.88 -17.82 4.42
C PHE A 29 -8.46 -17.58 3.91
N GLN A 30 -7.43 -17.83 4.71
CA GLN A 30 -6.04 -17.56 4.34
C GLN A 30 -5.58 -18.38 3.11
N ALA A 31 -6.12 -19.59 2.94
CA ALA A 31 -5.86 -20.41 1.76
C ALA A 31 -6.37 -19.79 0.44
N HIS A 32 -7.31 -18.84 0.51
CA HIS A 32 -7.89 -18.17 -0.65
C HIS A 32 -7.22 -16.83 -0.99
N GLU A 33 -6.29 -16.38 -0.16
CA GLU A 33 -5.63 -15.08 -0.29
C GLU A 33 -4.92 -14.94 -1.65
N ALA A 34 -4.18 -15.97 -2.08
CA ALA A 34 -3.49 -15.97 -3.36
C ALA A 34 -4.45 -15.92 -4.55
N LYS A 35 -5.59 -16.62 -4.45
CA LYS A 35 -6.62 -16.61 -5.49
C LYS A 35 -7.27 -15.24 -5.61
N LEU A 36 -7.60 -14.61 -4.49
CA LEU A 36 -8.17 -13.27 -4.49
C LEU A 36 -7.16 -12.24 -5.03
N ALA A 37 -5.89 -12.32 -4.62
CA ALA A 37 -4.86 -11.44 -5.15
C ALA A 37 -4.79 -11.52 -6.68
N GLY A 38 -4.75 -12.74 -7.25
CA GLY A 38 -4.75 -12.91 -8.71
C GLY A 38 -6.01 -12.35 -9.39
N LEU A 39 -7.19 -12.46 -8.75
CA LEU A 39 -8.43 -11.85 -9.28
C LEU A 39 -8.35 -10.32 -9.27
N ILE A 40 -7.83 -9.72 -8.20
CA ILE A 40 -7.69 -8.27 -8.10
C ILE A 40 -6.75 -7.75 -9.19
N GLU A 41 -5.58 -8.39 -9.33
CA GLU A 41 -4.57 -7.97 -10.30
C GLU A 41 -5.07 -8.10 -11.74
N SER A 42 -5.70 -9.22 -12.09
CA SER A 42 -6.21 -9.48 -13.44
C SER A 42 -7.45 -8.66 -13.81
N THR A 43 -8.31 -8.34 -12.85
CA THR A 43 -9.59 -7.65 -13.13
C THR A 43 -9.45 -6.15 -13.09
N PHE A 44 -8.69 -5.62 -12.14
CA PHE A 44 -8.65 -4.18 -11.87
C PHE A 44 -7.36 -3.50 -12.35
N GLY A 45 -6.36 -4.25 -12.84
CA GLY A 45 -5.06 -3.68 -13.20
C GLY A 45 -4.36 -3.11 -11.98
N PHE A 46 -4.31 -3.89 -10.92
CA PHE A 46 -3.58 -3.56 -9.70
C PHE A 46 -2.40 -4.51 -9.54
N THR A 47 -1.44 -4.14 -8.68
CA THR A 47 -0.36 -5.03 -8.24
C THR A 47 -0.28 -5.03 -6.74
N ARG A 48 -0.21 -6.23 -6.15
CA ARG A 48 0.02 -6.38 -4.73
C ARG A 48 1.43 -5.90 -4.35
N LEU A 49 1.51 -5.00 -3.38
CA LEU A 49 2.79 -4.57 -2.81
C LEU A 49 3.30 -5.62 -1.83
N THR A 50 4.55 -6.05 -2.03
CA THR A 50 5.24 -6.94 -1.10
C THR A 50 5.72 -6.18 0.13
N ASN A 51 6.06 -6.91 1.18
CA ASN A 51 6.57 -6.32 2.42
C ASN A 51 7.86 -5.54 2.17
N ASP A 52 8.74 -6.06 1.32
CA ASP A 52 10.01 -5.40 0.99
C ASP A 52 9.78 -4.03 0.33
N ILE A 53 8.76 -3.93 -0.54
CA ILE A 53 8.36 -2.65 -1.15
C ILE A 53 7.77 -1.72 -0.08
N LEU A 54 6.90 -2.22 0.79
CA LEU A 54 6.27 -1.41 1.85
C LEU A 54 7.28 -0.88 2.87
N LEU A 55 8.35 -1.62 3.13
CA LEU A 55 9.43 -1.25 4.05
C LEU A 55 10.54 -0.44 3.37
N THR A 56 10.39 -0.11 2.09
CA THR A 56 11.35 0.72 1.36
C THR A 56 11.41 2.11 2.01
N PRO A 57 12.60 2.59 2.39
CA PRO A 57 12.78 3.93 2.95
C PRO A 57 12.42 5.02 1.93
N VAL A 58 11.85 6.12 2.42
CA VAL A 58 11.53 7.32 1.65
C VAL A 58 12.43 8.46 2.16
N PRO A 59 13.62 8.65 1.55
CA PRO A 59 14.70 9.48 2.10
C PRO A 59 14.33 10.95 2.28
N ASP A 60 13.56 11.49 1.34
CA ASP A 60 13.20 12.92 1.31
C ASP A 60 11.97 13.25 2.17
N LEU A 61 11.41 12.25 2.86
CA LEU A 61 10.16 12.41 3.57
C LEU A 61 10.39 12.76 5.04
N VAL A 62 9.98 13.96 5.43
CA VAL A 62 9.99 14.45 6.82
C VAL A 62 8.56 14.60 7.31
N PRO A 63 8.10 13.81 8.31
CA PRO A 63 6.74 13.93 8.79
C PRO A 63 6.53 15.26 9.51
N ARG A 64 5.39 15.90 9.27
CA ARG A 64 5.02 17.16 9.96
C ARG A 64 4.77 16.97 11.44
N THR A 65 4.41 15.75 11.87
CA THR A 65 3.89 15.48 13.22
C THR A 65 4.52 14.26 13.92
N ALA A 66 5.45 13.57 13.27
CA ALA A 66 6.20 12.48 13.88
C ALA A 66 7.67 12.87 13.92
N ASN A 67 8.31 12.76 15.08
CA ASN A 67 9.74 13.02 15.26
C ASN A 67 10.59 11.93 14.58
N HIS A 68 10.41 11.69 13.28
CA HIS A 68 11.29 10.80 12.53
C HIS A 68 12.48 11.60 12.02
N GLU A 69 13.67 11.02 12.24
CA GLU A 69 14.88 11.48 11.58
C GLU A 69 14.71 11.36 10.06
N LEU A 70 15.36 12.27 9.32
CA LEU A 70 15.41 12.23 7.86
C LEU A 70 15.80 10.82 7.38
N GLY A 71 15.04 10.29 6.43
CA GLY A 71 15.26 8.98 5.83
C GLY A 71 14.85 7.76 6.66
N ARG A 72 14.16 7.93 7.80
CA ARG A 72 13.56 6.81 8.54
C ARG A 72 12.13 6.46 8.15
N ALA A 73 11.45 7.35 7.43
CA ALA A 73 10.11 7.06 6.96
C ALA A 73 10.13 5.93 5.93
N GLN A 74 9.18 5.00 6.02
CA GLN A 74 9.00 3.94 5.05
C GLN A 74 7.74 4.19 4.22
N LEU A 75 7.64 3.56 3.05
CA LEU A 75 6.48 3.71 2.18
C LEU A 75 5.15 3.37 2.90
N ILE A 76 5.18 2.39 3.80
CA ILE A 76 4.03 2.04 4.63
C ILE A 76 3.54 3.22 5.50
N ASP A 77 4.44 4.06 6.01
CA ASP A 77 4.05 5.19 6.84
C ASP A 77 3.28 6.23 6.01
N CYS A 78 3.67 6.45 4.75
CA CYS A 78 2.96 7.32 3.81
C CYS A 78 1.53 6.84 3.55
N LEU A 79 1.36 5.53 3.34
CA LEU A 79 0.09 4.93 2.96
C LEU A 79 -0.88 4.85 4.14
N PHE A 80 -0.39 4.63 5.36
CA PHE A 80 -1.25 4.50 6.54
C PHE A 80 -1.46 5.81 7.31
N THR A 81 -0.60 6.80 7.12
CA THR A 81 -0.64 8.05 7.91
C THR A 81 -0.63 9.29 7.03
N TRP A 82 -1.45 9.33 5.99
CA TRP A 82 -1.59 10.47 5.05
C TRP A 82 -1.66 11.85 5.76
N ASN A 83 -2.33 11.92 6.91
CA ASN A 83 -2.52 13.15 7.68
C ASN A 83 -1.27 13.63 8.43
N ARG A 84 -0.16 12.90 8.36
CA ARG A 84 1.10 13.21 9.06
C ARG A 84 2.17 13.83 8.15
N TRP A 85 1.90 14.02 6.86
CA TRP A 85 2.84 14.49 5.83
C TRP A 85 2.38 15.82 5.19
#